data_AF-A0A1G6MEQ4-F1
#
_entry.id   AF-A0A1G6MEQ4-F1
#
_cell.length_a   1.000
_cell.length_b   1.000
_cell.length_c   1.000
_cell.angle_alpha   90.00
_cell.angle_beta   90.00
_cell.angle_gamma   90.00
#
_symmetry.space_group_name_H-M   'P 1'
#
loop_
_entity.id
_entity.type
_entity.pdbx_description
1 polymer ?
#
loop_
_entity_poly.entity_id
_entity_poly.type
_entity_poly.pdbx_seq_one_letter_code
_entity_poly.pdbx_strand_id
1 'polypeptide(L)' 'MRTYRAKYRQEIAEEFGISAITLTRWIQKEKLVISRGLISPKEQVLIYSNVYL' A
#
# COMPACT_ATOMS: atom_id res chain seq x y z
N MET A 1 -15.56 -5.39 -9.40
CA MET A 1 -14.37 -4.89 -8.68
C MET A 1 -14.71 -3.51 -8.13
N ARG A 2 -14.64 -3.28 -6.81
CA ARG A 2 -14.68 -1.90 -6.28
C ARG A 2 -13.39 -1.23 -6.76
N THR A 3 -13.49 -0.37 -7.77
CA THR A 3 -12.38 0.44 -8.28
C THR A 3 -12.18 1.59 -7.31
N TYR A 4 -11.37 1.36 -6.27
CA TYR A 4 -10.87 2.44 -5.43
C TYR A 4 -10.09 3.44 -6.30
N ARG A 5 -10.03 4.71 -5.91
CA ARG A 5 -9.12 5.67 -6.59
C ARG A 5 -7.67 5.31 -6.30
N ALA A 6 -6.75 5.77 -7.14
CA ALA A 6 -5.34 5.73 -6.80
C ALA A 6 -5.09 6.54 -5.51
N LYS A 7 -4.17 6.07 -4.68
CA LYS A 7 -3.84 6.68 -3.38
C LYS A 7 -2.35 6.93 -3.26
N TYR A 8 -1.97 7.96 -2.52
CA TYR A 8 -0.61 8.13 -2.06
C TYR A 8 -0.28 7.08 -0.98
N ARG A 9 1.02 6.75 -0.84
CA ARG A 9 1.49 5.89 0.27
C ARG A 9 1.07 6.43 1.63
N GLN A 10 1.06 7.75 1.78
CA GLN A 10 0.67 8.42 3.02
C GLN A 10 -0.80 8.12 3.38
N GLU A 11 -1.72 8.21 2.42
CA GLU A 11 -3.14 7.90 2.64
C GLU A 11 -3.34 6.44 3.06
N ILE A 12 -2.63 5.51 2.41
CA ILE A 12 -2.68 4.09 2.79
C ILE A 12 -2.11 3.89 4.20
N ALA A 13 -0.98 4.53 4.52
CA ALA A 13 -0.34 4.39 5.82
C ALA A 13 -1.23 4.93 6.96
N GLU A 14 -1.93 6.03 6.72
CA GLU A 14 -2.93 6.61 7.65
C GLU A 14 -4.08 5.64 7.93
N GLU A 15 -4.55 4.90 6.92
CA GLU A 15 -5.59 3.86 7.09
C GLU A 15 -5.14 2.72 8.02
N PHE A 16 -3.83 2.44 8.07
CA PHE A 16 -3.23 1.48 8.98
C PHE A 16 -2.75 2.10 10.31
N GLY A 17 -2.86 3.41 10.49
CA GLY A 17 -2.34 4.11 11.67
C GLY A 17 -0.81 4.08 11.80
N ILE A 18 -0.09 3.97 10.69
CA ILE A 18 1.38 3.91 10.65
C ILE A 18 1.99 5.03 9.81
N SER A 19 3.30 5.21 9.90
CA SER A 19 4.03 6.12 9.00
C SER A 19 4.17 5.53 7.59
N ALA A 20 4.26 6.40 6.56
CA ALA A 20 4.55 5.95 5.20
C ALA A 20 5.90 5.23 5.06
N ILE A 21 6.87 5.53 5.94
CA ILE A 21 8.17 4.82 6.00
C ILE A 21 7.95 3.37 6.47
N THR A 22 7.13 3.17 7.50
CA THR A 22 6.76 1.82 7.99
C THR A 22 6.09 1.01 6.89
N LEU A 23 5.12 1.61 6.19
CA LEU A 23 4.46 0.97 5.04
C LEU A 23 5.46 0.61 3.94
N THR A 24 6.41 1.50 3.64
CA THR A 24 7.46 1.24 2.64
C THR A 24 8.36 0.06 3.04
N ARG A 25 8.73 -0.03 4.31
CA ARG A 25 9.51 -1.17 4.84
C ARG A 25 8.73 -2.47 4.75
N TRP A 26 7.43 -2.46 5.00
CA TRP A 26 6.57 -3.64 4.84
C TRP A 26 6.48 -4.08 3.38
N ILE A 27 6.23 -3.15 2.46
CA ILE A 27 6.25 -3.41 1.00
C ILE A 27 7.57 -4.09 0.58
N GLN A 28 8.71 -3.60 1.10
CA GLN A 28 10.02 -4.17 0.81
C GLN A 28 10.22 -5.55 1.45
N LYS A 29 9.83 -5.71 2.72
CA LYS A 29 9.93 -6.97 3.47
C LYS A 29 9.16 -8.09 2.78
N GLU A 30 7.94 -7.79 2.35
CA GLU A 30 7.05 -8.70 1.62
C GLU A 30 7.37 -8.80 0.11
N LYS A 31 8.43 -8.09 -0.35
CA LYS A 31 8.89 -8.07 -1.75
C LYS A 31 7.78 -7.72 -2.75
N LEU A 32 6.83 -6.87 -2.34
CA LEU A 32 5.73 -6.42 -3.20
C LEU A 32 6.26 -5.50 -4.28
N VAL A 33 5.89 -5.79 -5.54
CA VAL A 33 6.26 -4.96 -6.68
C VAL A 33 5.24 -3.83 -6.83
N ILE A 34 5.57 -2.69 -6.23
CA ILE A 34 4.75 -1.47 -6.27
C ILE A 34 5.50 -0.39 -7.05
N SER A 35 4.85 0.19 -8.04
CA SER A 35 5.39 1.27 -8.86
C SER A 35 5.68 2.53 -8.05
N ARG A 36 6.53 3.40 -8.63
CA ARG A 36 6.81 4.72 -8.05
C ARG A 36 5.62 5.65 -8.29
N GLY A 37 5.33 6.54 -7.34
CA GLY A 37 4.21 7.48 -7.43
C GLY A 37 2.94 6.97 -6.75
N LEU A 38 1.79 7.31 -7.33
CA LEU A 38 0.46 6.93 -6.85
C LEU A 38 0.27 5.41 -6.95
N ILE A 39 -0.29 4.82 -5.90
CA ILE A 39 -0.56 3.40 -5.81
C ILE A 39 -1.92 3.12 -6.45
N SER A 40 -1.88 2.38 -7.55
CA SER A 40 -3.06 2.00 -8.30
C SER A 40 -3.97 1.09 -7.47
N PRO A 41 -5.25 0.94 -7.84
CA PRO A 41 -6.18 0.09 -7.11
C PRO A 41 -5.74 -1.38 -7.12
N LYS A 42 -5.09 -1.83 -8.19
CA LYS A 42 -4.53 -3.18 -8.30
C LYS A 42 -3.39 -3.40 -7.30
N GLU A 43 -2.50 -2.43 -7.15
CA GLU A 43 -1.39 -2.48 -6.19
C GLU A 43 -1.89 -2.35 -4.74
N GLN A 44 -2.93 -1.55 -4.50
CA GLN A 44 -3.59 -1.46 -3.20
C GLN A 44 -4.09 -2.83 -2.73
N VAL A 45 -4.67 -3.64 -3.63
CA VAL A 45 -5.08 -5.02 -3.31
C VAL A 45 -3.89 -5.87 -2.87
N LEU A 46 -2.71 -5.72 -3.49
CA LEU A 46 -1.51 -6.43 -3.06
C LEU A 46 -1.10 -6.03 -1.64
N ILE A 47 -1.18 -4.75 -1.31
CA ILE A 47 -0.85 -4.25 0.03
C ILE A 47 -1.86 -4.77 1.05
N TYR A 48 -3.17 -4.56 0.84
CA TYR A 48 -4.19 -4.94 1.80
C TYR A 48 -4.27 -6.46 2.05
N SER A 49 -3.98 -7.27 1.05
CA SER A 49 -4.00 -8.74 1.18
C SER A 49 -2.79 -9.33 1.90
N ASN A 50 -1.66 -8.61 1.99
CA ASN A 50 -0.42 -9.11 2.60
C ASN A 50 -0.06 -8.41 3.92
N VAL A 51 -0.72 -7.30 4.24
CA VAL A 51 -0.40 -6.48 5.42
C VAL A 51 -1.25 -6.84 6.66
N TYR A 52 -2.19 -7.78 6.56
CA TYR A 52 -2.91 -8.34 7.70
C TYR A 52 -2.21 -9.58 8.28
N LEU A 53 -1.15 -9.38 9.07
CA LEU A 53 -0.67 -10.33 10.09
C LEU A 53 -0.17 -9.57 11.31
#